data_AF-A0A9D4JA78-F1
#
_entry.id   AF-A0A9D4JA78-F1
#
_cell.length_a   1.000
_cell.length_b   1.000
_cell.length_c   1.000
_cell.angle_alpha   90.00
_cell.angle_beta   90.00
_cell.angle_gamma   90.00
#
_symmetry.space_group_name_H-M   'P 1'
#
loop_
_entity.id
_entity.type
_entity.pdbx_description
1 polymer ?
#
loop_
_entity_poly.entity_id
_entity_poly.type
_entity_poly.pdbx_seq_one_letter_code
_entity_poly.pdbx_strand_id
1 'polypeptide(L)'
;MLSGKENPVPSDDHDYYSFKTFSRGIKIHELWDYIHEKFRSGSTFFEEEFKKLRSGLIHKHDIASSDENKGRNRYKQMYAYDYNRVPLTIEFDGESEYINSSYIHVNVVISVISV
;
A
#
# COMPACT_ATOMS: atom_id res chain seq x y z
N MET A 1 0.67 -33.26 -4.89
CA MET A 1 1.59 -32.32 -5.57
C MET A 1 0.75 -31.22 -6.17
N LEU A 2 0.63 -30.08 -5.50
CA LEU A 2 -0.15 -28.94 -6.00
C LEU A 2 0.79 -28.07 -6.83
N SER A 3 0.50 -28.00 -8.13
CA SER A 3 1.16 -27.12 -9.10
C SER A 3 1.14 -25.68 -8.58
N GLY A 4 2.31 -25.14 -8.30
CA GLY A 4 2.50 -23.73 -8.03
C GLY A 4 2.19 -22.95 -9.30
N LYS A 5 1.04 -22.28 -9.32
CA LYS A 5 0.79 -21.22 -10.30
C LYS A 5 1.64 -20.04 -9.86
N GLU A 6 2.76 -19.83 -10.53
CA GLU A 6 3.55 -18.62 -10.40
C GLU A 6 2.64 -17.43 -10.72
N ASN A 7 2.44 -16.56 -9.74
CA ASN A 7 1.77 -15.28 -9.98
C ASN A 7 2.74 -14.41 -10.79
N PRO A 8 2.26 -13.73 -11.85
CA PRO A 8 3.13 -12.92 -12.69
C PRO A 8 3.87 -11.88 -11.85
N VAL A 9 5.20 -11.83 -12.02
CA VAL A 9 6.05 -10.75 -11.51
C VAL A 9 5.49 -9.45 -12.07
N PRO A 10 5.05 -8.49 -11.23
CA PRO A 10 4.56 -7.22 -11.73
C PRO A 10 5.70 -6.55 -12.50
N SER A 11 5.44 -6.16 -13.75
CA SER A 11 6.33 -5.30 -14.52
C SER A 11 6.64 -4.04 -13.71
N ASP A 12 7.86 -3.53 -13.86
CA ASP A 12 8.44 -2.34 -13.21
C ASP A 12 7.71 -1.02 -13.52
N ASP A 13 6.46 -1.09 -13.99
CA ASP A 13 5.61 0.06 -14.20
C ASP A 13 5.19 0.62 -12.84
N HIS A 14 5.83 1.73 -12.48
CA HIS A 14 5.53 2.61 -11.35
C HIS A 14 4.04 3.02 -11.23
N ASP A 15 3.23 2.76 -12.25
CA ASP A 15 1.78 2.87 -12.24
C ASP A 15 1.08 1.88 -11.28
N TYR A 16 1.77 0.86 -10.76
CA TYR A 16 1.15 -0.22 -9.97
C TYR A 16 0.64 0.20 -8.58
N TYR A 17 1.26 1.21 -7.94
CA TYR A 17 0.82 1.77 -6.64
C TYR A 17 -0.05 3.02 -6.77
N SER A 18 -0.13 3.59 -7.96
CA SER A 18 -1.03 4.69 -8.25
C SER A 18 -2.40 4.10 -8.50
N PHE A 19 -3.35 4.37 -7.61
CA PHE A 19 -4.76 4.12 -7.83
C PHE A 19 -5.23 4.89 -9.08
N LYS A 20 -5.04 4.31 -10.27
CA LYS A 20 -5.49 4.87 -11.55
C LYS A 20 -7.01 4.92 -11.67
N THR A 21 -7.76 4.55 -10.63
CA THR A 21 -9.20 4.28 -10.75
C THR A 21 -10.12 4.72 -9.61
N PHE A 22 -9.68 5.34 -8.50
CA PHE A 22 -10.65 5.64 -7.41
C PHE A 22 -10.91 7.06 -6.96
N SER A 23 -10.13 8.06 -7.36
CA SER A 23 -10.63 9.43 -7.30
C SER A 23 -9.86 10.34 -8.24
N ARG A 24 -10.59 10.94 -9.18
CA ARG A 24 -10.11 12.17 -9.83
C ARG A 24 -9.82 13.15 -8.70
N GLY A 25 -8.59 13.68 -8.63
CA GLY A 25 -8.22 14.60 -7.57
C GLY A 25 -9.25 15.72 -7.44
N ILE A 26 -9.67 16.00 -6.19
CA ILE A 26 -10.64 17.04 -5.89
C ILE A 26 -9.89 18.37 -5.90
N LYS A 27 -10.35 19.35 -6.69
CA LYS A 27 -9.73 20.68 -6.66
C LYS A 27 -9.97 21.32 -5.31
N ILE A 28 -8.99 22.08 -4.81
CA ILE A 28 -9.06 22.71 -3.48
C ILE A 28 -10.32 23.58 -3.32
N HIS A 29 -10.71 24.35 -4.33
CA HIS A 29 -11.90 25.21 -4.25
C HIS A 29 -13.23 24.44 -4.30
N GLU A 30 -13.22 23.18 -4.75
CA GLU A 30 -14.41 22.31 -4.81
C GLU A 30 -14.51 21.42 -3.55
N LEU A 31 -13.47 21.36 -2.71
CA LEU A 31 -13.36 20.41 -1.60
C LEU A 31 -14.47 20.57 -0.56
N TRP A 32 -14.82 21.81 -0.21
CA TRP A 32 -15.85 22.08 0.79
C TRP A 32 -17.24 21.62 0.33
N ASP A 33 -17.62 22.00 -0.90
CA ASP A 33 -18.90 21.61 -1.48
C ASP A 33 -18.99 20.10 -1.67
N TYR A 34 -17.89 19.48 -2.13
CA TYR A 34 -17.80 18.03 -2.25
C TYR A 34 -18.10 17.32 -0.92
N ILE A 35 -17.39 17.70 0.15
CA ILE A 35 -17.57 17.09 1.47
C ILE A 35 -19.01 17.27 1.96
N HIS A 36 -19.56 18.48 1.84
CA HIS A 36 -20.93 18.77 2.28
C HIS A 36 -21.99 17.99 1.50
N GLU A 37 -21.85 17.92 0.17
CA GLU A 37 -22.74 17.13 -0.67
C GLU A 37 -22.74 15.66 -0.21
N LYS A 38 -21.55 15.08 0.02
CA LYS A 38 -21.43 13.68 0.44
C LYS A 38 -22.04 13.42 1.81
N PHE A 39 -21.84 14.33 2.78
CA PHE A 39 -22.51 14.22 4.07
C PHE A 39 -24.04 14.35 3.99
N ARG A 40 -24.57 15.18 3.06
CA ARG A 40 -26.02 15.30 2.83
C ARG A 40 -26.62 14.10 2.11
N SER A 41 -25.83 13.44 1.25
CA SER A 41 -26.25 12.24 0.50
C SER A 41 -26.42 10.98 1.37
N GLY A 42 -25.97 11.03 2.63
CA GLY A 42 -26.07 9.95 3.60
C GLY A 42 -24.71 9.52 4.15
N SER A 43 -24.69 8.92 5.33
CA SER A 43 -23.47 8.53 6.04
C SER A 43 -22.67 7.40 5.37
N THR A 44 -23.22 6.73 4.35
CA THR A 44 -22.62 5.55 3.73
C THR A 44 -21.70 5.88 2.54
N PHE A 45 -21.71 7.11 2.03
CA PHE A 45 -20.94 7.44 0.81
C PHE A 45 -19.44 7.16 0.98
N PHE A 46 -18.82 7.71 2.03
CA PHE A 46 -17.40 7.48 2.29
C PHE A 46 -17.11 6.03 2.70
N GLU A 47 -18.07 5.35 3.32
CA GLU A 47 -17.94 3.93 3.65
C GLU A 47 -17.91 3.06 2.38
N GLU A 48 -18.79 3.35 1.42
CA GLU A 48 -18.82 2.67 0.12
C GLU A 48 -17.58 3.00 -0.72
N GLU A 49 -17.12 4.25 -0.69
CA GLU A 49 -15.85 4.66 -1.31
C GLU A 49 -14.67 3.90 -0.69
N PHE A 50 -14.61 3.82 0.64
CA PHE A 50 -13.56 3.09 1.35
C PHE A 50 -13.59 1.59 1.05
N LYS A 51 -14.77 0.97 0.95
CA LYS A 51 -14.91 -0.47 0.60
C LYS A 51 -14.40 -0.82 -0.79
N LYS A 52 -14.26 0.16 -1.69
CA LYS A 52 -13.67 -0.06 -3.02
C LYS A 52 -12.14 -0.17 -2.97
N LEU A 53 -11.50 0.25 -1.88
CA LEU A 53 -10.07 0.07 -1.69
C LEU A 53 -9.72 -1.42 -1.63
N ARG A 54 -8.60 -1.80 -2.25
CA ARG A 54 -8.08 -3.15 -2.12
C ARG A 54 -7.69 -3.38 -0.66
N SER A 55 -8.07 -4.53 -0.12
CA SER A 55 -7.78 -4.92 1.26
C SER A 55 -7.15 -6.31 1.32
N GLY A 56 -6.48 -6.60 2.43
CA GLY A 56 -5.77 -7.86 2.65
C GLY A 56 -4.37 -7.90 2.04
N LEU A 57 -3.74 -9.07 2.16
CA LEU A 57 -2.40 -9.35 1.63
C LEU A 57 -2.50 -9.70 0.14
N ILE A 58 -2.41 -8.68 -0.72
CA ILE A 58 -2.61 -8.79 -2.17
C ILE A 58 -1.31 -8.96 -2.96
N HIS A 59 -0.15 -8.88 -2.31
CA HIS A 59 1.16 -9.07 -2.92
C HIS A 59 2.01 -10.08 -2.13
N LYS A 60 3.15 -10.45 -2.74
CA LYS A 60 4.11 -11.40 -2.21
C LYS A 60 4.76 -10.89 -0.91
N HIS A 61 4.89 -11.77 0.07
CA HIS A 61 5.38 -11.47 1.43
C HIS A 61 6.11 -12.70 2.01
N ASP A 62 6.88 -13.39 1.17
CA ASP A 62 7.52 -14.66 1.54
C ASP A 62 8.62 -14.44 2.59
N ILE A 63 9.36 -13.32 2.50
CA ILE A 63 10.41 -12.99 3.48
C ILE A 63 9.78 -12.75 4.86
N ALA A 64 8.70 -11.98 4.89
CA ALA A 64 7.98 -11.64 6.11
C ALA A 64 7.29 -12.85 6.77
N SER A 65 6.81 -13.81 5.97
CA SER A 65 6.08 -15.00 6.43
C SER A 65 6.97 -16.22 6.71
N SER A 66 8.26 -16.15 6.37
CA SER A 66 9.23 -17.22 6.66
C SER A 66 9.26 -17.61 8.14
N ASP A 67 9.65 -18.85 8.42
CA ASP A 67 9.69 -19.38 9.79
C ASP A 67 10.63 -18.59 10.71
N GLU A 68 11.69 -18.02 10.15
CA GLU A 68 12.65 -17.16 10.85
C GLU A 68 12.04 -15.80 11.23
N ASN A 69 11.23 -15.21 10.34
CA ASN A 69 10.74 -13.84 10.49
C ASN A 69 9.31 -13.74 11.02
N LYS A 70 8.53 -14.84 11.03
CA LYS A 70 7.13 -14.81 11.50
C LYS A 70 6.99 -14.27 12.93
N GLY A 71 7.98 -14.53 13.79
CA GLY A 71 8.02 -14.03 15.18
C GLY A 71 8.35 -12.53 15.30
N ARG A 72 8.86 -11.92 14.23
CA ARG A 72 9.20 -10.49 14.14
C ARG A 72 8.02 -9.63 13.66
N ASN A 73 6.85 -10.25 13.41
CA ASN A 73 5.61 -9.57 13.05
C ASN A 73 4.65 -9.49 14.24
N ARG A 74 4.11 -8.30 14.50
CA ARG A 74 3.10 -8.13 15.57
C ARG A 74 1.77 -8.80 15.25
N TYR A 75 1.37 -8.80 13.97
CA TYR A 75 0.08 -9.33 13.52
C TYR A 75 0.24 -10.24 12.30
N LYS A 76 -0.48 -11.36 12.26
CA LYS A 76 -0.41 -12.36 11.18
C LYS A 76 -1.05 -11.93 9.86
N GLN A 77 -1.67 -10.74 9.83
CA GLN A 77 -2.36 -10.18 8.66
C GLN A 77 -1.69 -8.90 8.16
N MET A 78 -0.60 -8.47 8.78
CA MET A 78 0.10 -7.23 8.45
C MET A 78 1.58 -7.54 8.23
N TYR A 79 1.93 -7.83 6.98
CA TYR A 79 3.29 -8.14 6.57
C TYR A 79 3.81 -7.06 5.61
N ALA A 80 5.11 -6.76 5.71
CA ALA A 80 5.79 -6.03 4.67
C ALA A 80 5.83 -6.89 3.39
N TYR A 81 5.56 -6.26 2.24
CA TYR A 81 5.66 -6.95 0.96
C TYR A 81 7.11 -7.02 0.48
N ASP A 82 7.44 -8.06 -0.28
CA ASP A 82 8.82 -8.34 -0.68
C ASP A 82 9.41 -7.21 -1.55
N TYR A 83 8.59 -6.55 -2.37
CA TYR A 83 9.06 -5.52 -3.32
C TYR A 83 9.38 -4.16 -2.66
N ASN A 84 8.85 -3.87 -1.47
CA ASN A 84 9.07 -2.59 -0.79
C ASN A 84 9.44 -2.72 0.68
N ARG A 85 9.78 -3.91 1.19
CA ARG A 85 10.32 -4.05 2.55
C ARG A 85 11.56 -3.19 2.73
N VAL A 86 11.81 -2.75 3.97
CA VAL A 86 13.07 -2.10 4.35
C VAL A 86 14.07 -3.18 4.78
N PRO A 87 15.17 -3.44 4.03
CA PRO A 87 16.20 -4.37 4.47
C PRO A 87 17.10 -3.71 5.51
N LEU A 88 17.46 -4.46 6.56
CA LEU A 88 18.47 -4.03 7.53
C LEU A 88 19.87 -4.44 7.08
N THR A 89 20.86 -3.62 7.45
CA THR A 89 22.26 -4.02 7.35
C THR A 89 22.60 -4.87 8.57
N ILE A 90 23.20 -6.04 8.35
CA ILE A 90 23.62 -6.95 9.40
C ILE A 90 25.09 -6.68 9.73
N GLU A 91 25.41 -6.42 10.99
CA GLU A 91 26.79 -6.22 11.47
C GLU A 91 27.39 -7.48 12.12
N PHE A 92 26.54 -8.43 12.53
CA PHE A 92 26.95 -9.65 13.24
C PHE A 92 26.25 -10.89 12.66
N ASP A 93 26.96 -12.02 12.60
CA ASP A 93 26.40 -13.29 12.13
C ASP A 93 25.21 -13.73 13.00
N GLY A 94 24.10 -14.08 12.34
CA GLY A 94 22.88 -14.59 12.98
C GLY A 94 21.78 -13.54 13.24
N GLU A 95 22.05 -12.27 12.94
CA GLU A 95 20.99 -11.25 12.92
C GLU A 95 20.18 -11.31 11.62
N SER A 96 18.90 -10.94 11.70
CA SER A 96 18.00 -10.94 10.56
C SER A 96 18.03 -9.61 9.82
N GLU A 97 18.08 -9.65 8.49
CA GLU A 97 17.92 -8.48 7.63
C GLU A 97 16.47 -7.96 7.58
N TYR A 98 15.54 -8.60 8.29
CA TYR A 98 14.12 -8.32 8.22
C TYR A 98 13.62 -7.41 9.36
N ILE A 99 12.93 -6.36 8.96
CA ILE A 99 12.01 -5.59 9.79
C ILE A 99 10.66 -5.50 9.09
N ASN A 100 9.56 -5.60 9.85
CA ASN A 100 8.22 -5.34 9.32
C ASN A 100 8.03 -3.84 9.11
N SER A 101 8.49 -3.35 7.96
CA SER A 101 8.37 -1.97 7.50
C SER A 101 8.50 -1.92 5.99
N SER A 102 7.85 -0.93 5.37
CA SER A 102 7.81 -0.76 3.93
C SER A 102 8.11 0.67 3.49
N TYR A 103 8.80 0.83 2.37
CA TYR A 103 8.89 2.10 1.65
C TYR A 103 7.53 2.46 1.04
N ILE A 104 7.09 3.69 1.27
CA ILE A 104 5.84 4.23 0.73
C ILE A 104 6.18 5.32 -0.29
N HIS A 105 5.72 5.13 -1.53
CA HIS A 105 5.88 6.14 -2.56
C HIS A 105 4.91 7.29 -2.34
N VAL A 106 5.40 8.53 -2.37
CA VAL A 106 4.59 9.75 -2.25
C VAL A 106 4.65 10.49 -3.58
N ASN A 107 3.50 10.59 -4.26
CA ASN A 107 3.36 11.44 -5.43
C ASN A 107 3.24 12.90 -4.97
N VAL A 108 4.32 13.67 -5.05
CA VAL A 108 4.30 15.12 -4.78
C VAL A 108 4.02 15.85 -6.09
N VAL A 109 2.80 16.37 -6.26
CA VAL A 109 2.49 17.27 -7.36
C VAL A 109 2.87 18.69 -6.95
N ILE A 110 4.08 19.13 -7.32
CA ILE A 110 4.50 20.52 -7.14
C ILE A 110 3.83 21.34 -8.27
N SER A 111 2.75 22.04 -7.94
CA SER A 111 2.24 23.09 -8.83
C SER A 111 3.05 24.35 -8.56
N VAL A 112 3.97 24.70 -9.47
CA VAL A 112 4.57 26.04 -9.49
C VAL A 112 3.46 27.05 -9.81
N ILE A 113 3.06 27.82 -8.81
CA ILE A 113 2.21 28.99 -9.02
C ILE A 113 3.07 30.03 -9.74
N SER A 114 2.80 30.25 -11.03
CA SER A 114 3.31 31.43 -11.72
C SER A 114 2.56 32.64 -11.17
N VAL A 115 3.31 33.59 -10.62
CA VAL A 115 2.82 34.91 -10.20
C VAL A 115 2.91 35.86 -11.39
#